data_AF-A0A2Z5G2T4-F1
#
_entry.id   AF-A0A2Z5G2T4-F1
#
_cell.length_a   1.000
_cell.length_b   1.000
_cell.length_c   1.000
_cell.angle_alpha   90.00
_cell.angle_beta   90.00
_cell.angle_gamma   90.00
#
_symmetry.space_group_name_H-M   'P 1'
#
loop_
_entity.id
_entity.type
_entity.pdbx_description
1 polymer ?
#
loop_
_entity_poly.entity_id
_entity_poly.type
_entity_poly.pdbx_seq_one_letter_code
_entity_poly.pdbx_strand_id
1 'polypeptide(L)' 'MRVLFDKNVPYPLRHHLRFHAVQFAEDLGWDLISNGELLSAAEATCFDLMVTADQNIRYQQNYRSVGSGWSCLAPTSGLS' A
#
# COMPACT_ATOMS: atom_id res chain seq x y z
N MET A 1 10.78 -4.44 2.44
CA MET A 1 9.62 -3.99 1.63
C MET A 1 8.61 -3.35 2.56
N ARG A 2 7.95 -2.28 2.11
CA ARG A 2 6.86 -1.60 2.79
C ARG A 2 5.54 -2.19 2.29
N VAL A 3 4.75 -2.69 3.23
CA VAL A 3 3.47 -3.36 2.93
C VAL A 3 2.35 -2.55 3.56
N LEU A 4 1.37 -2.17 2.76
CA LEU A 4 0.15 -1.49 3.22
C LEU A 4 -0.96 -2.51 3.42
N PHE A 5 -1.60 -2.50 4.58
CA PHE A 5 -2.78 -3.32 4.89
C PHE A 5 -4.03 -2.45 4.85
N ASP A 6 -5.01 -2.86 4.05
CA ASP A 6 -6.36 -2.29 4.10
C ASP A 6 -7.04 -2.63 5.43
N LYS A 7 -8.06 -1.84 5.82
CA LYS A 7 -8.85 -1.99 7.06
C LYS A 7 -9.52 -3.36 7.20
N ASN A 8 -9.78 -4.01 6.07
CA ASN A 8 -10.40 -5.32 6.03
C ASN A 8 -9.40 -6.45 6.36
N VAL A 9 -8.10 -6.17 6.39
CA VAL A 9 -7.06 -7.17 6.64
C VAL A 9 -6.93 -7.43 8.14
N PRO A 10 -7.07 -8.69 8.60
CA PRO A 10 -6.97 -9.00 10.02
C PRO A 10 -5.55 -8.74 10.55
N TYR A 11 -5.48 -7.95 11.61
CA TYR A 11 -4.25 -7.59 12.33
C TYR A 11 -3.24 -8.73 12.56
N PRO A 12 -3.64 -9.95 12.94
CA PRO A 12 -2.69 -11.05 13.17
C PRO A 12 -1.84 -11.44 11.96
N LEU A 13 -2.25 -11.11 10.73
CA LEU A 13 -1.45 -11.40 9.53
C LEU A 13 -0.10 -10.68 9.54
N ARG A 14 0.02 -9.54 10.23
CA ARG A 14 1.31 -8.83 10.38
C ARG A 14 2.40 -9.71 11.00
N HIS A 15 2.03 -10.67 11.87
CA HIS A 15 2.98 -11.56 12.53
C HIS A 15 3.68 -12.50 11.54
N HIS A 16 3.04 -12.81 10.42
CA HIS A 16 3.61 -13.62 9.35
C HIS A 16 4.55 -12.82 8.45
N LEU A 17 4.43 -11.49 8.44
CA LEU A 17 5.25 -10.56 7.66
C LEU A 17 6.32 -9.84 8.51
N ARG A 18 6.78 -10.44 9.61
CA ARG A 18 7.73 -9.85 10.58
C ARG A 18 9.03 -9.27 10.02
N PHE A 19 9.40 -9.61 8.78
CA PHE A 19 10.58 -9.08 8.08
C PHE A 19 10.26 -7.91 7.13
N HIS A 20 9.01 -7.46 7.09
CA HIS A 20 8.52 -6.38 6.24
C HIS A 20 7.94 -5.25 7.12
N ALA A 21 8.04 -4.02 6.64
CA ALA A 21 7.46 -2.86 7.31
C ALA A 21 5.97 -2.79 6.95
N VAL A 22 5.12 -3.36 7.80
CA VAL A 22 3.66 -3.34 7.63
C VAL A 22 3.08 -2.06 8.24
N GLN A 23 2.25 -1.35 7.48
CA GLN A 23 1.44 -0.24 7.97
C GLN A 23 -0.02 -0.50 7.63
N PHE A 24 -0.94 -0.13 8.51
CA PHE A 24 -2.37 -0.23 8.24
C PHE A 24 -2.89 1.09 7.66
N ALA A 25 -3.88 1.01 6.77
CA ALA A 25 -4.54 2.18 6.19
C ALA A 25 -5.16 3.06 7.29
N GLU A 26 -5.72 2.45 8.34
CA GLU A 26 -6.26 3.17 9.50
C GLU A 26 -5.18 3.95 10.28
N ASP A 27 -3.96 3.41 10.42
CA ASP A 27 -2.84 4.11 11.08
C ASP A 27 -2.40 5.35 10.28
N LEU A 28 -2.68 5.38 8.98
CA LEU A 28 -2.37 6.48 8.06
C LEU A 28 -3.55 7.45 7.86
N GLY A 29 -4.69 7.22 8.53
CA GLY A 29 -5.91 8.01 8.32
C GLY A 29 -6.56 7.79 6.95
N TRP A 30 -6.31 6.63 6.34
CA TRP A 30 -6.84 6.20 5.04
C TRP A 30 -8.00 5.20 5.18
N ASP A 31 -8.65 5.15 6.32
CA ASP A 31 -9.78 4.25 6.60
C ASP A 31 -11.06 4.61 5.84
N LEU A 32 -11.18 5.88 5.42
CA LEU A 32 -12.36 6.45 4.76
C LEU A 32 -12.23 6.60 3.23
N ILE A 33 -11.03 6.40 2.67
CA ILE A 33 -10.82 6.55 1.23
C ILE A 33 -11.18 5.26 0.48
N SER A 34 -11.51 5.39 -0.82
CA SER A 34 -11.86 4.23 -1.64
C SER A 34 -10.65 3.34 -1.96
N ASN A 35 -10.85 2.08 -2.34
CA ASN A 35 -9.75 1.16 -2.70
C ASN A 35 -8.86 1.71 -3.83
N GLY A 36 -9.43 2.47 -4.78
CA GLY A 36 -8.66 3.11 -5.86
C GLY A 36 -7.80 4.28 -5.38
N GLU A 37 -8.31 5.06 -4.43
CA GLU A 37 -7.54 6.12 -3.76
C GLU A 37 -6.46 5.53 -2.85
N LEU A 38 -6.76 4.42 -2.17
CA LEU A 38 -5.81 3.70 -1.34
C LEU A 38 -4.64 3.17 -2.15
N LEU A 39 -4.89 2.66 -3.36
CA LEU A 39 -3.84 2.25 -4.29
C LEU A 39 -2.98 3.44 -4.73
N SER A 40 -3.62 4.55 -5.13
CA SER A 40 -2.91 5.78 -5.51
C SER A 40 -2.06 6.33 -4.36
N ALA A 41 -2.57 6.30 -3.13
CA ALA A 41 -1.86 6.71 -1.93
C ALA A 41 -0.68 5.78 -1.61
N ALA A 42 -0.86 4.46 -1.80
CA ALA A 42 0.19 3.47 -1.65
C ALA A 42 1.35 3.72 -2.63
N GLU A 43 1.02 3.99 -3.90
CA GLU A 43 2.00 4.35 -4.93
C GLU A 43 2.72 5.66 -4.61
N ALA A 44 1.97 6.72 -4.26
CA ALA A 44 2.51 8.04 -3.95
C ALA A 44 3.45 8.03 -2.73
N THR A 45 3.24 7.12 -1.78
CA THR A 45 4.07 6.98 -0.57
C THR A 45 5.09 5.83 -0.67
N CYS A 46 5.20 5.19 -1.84
CA CYS A 46 6.14 4.12 -2.13
C CYS A 46 6.03 2.91 -1.22
N PHE A 47 4.81 2.39 -1.11
CA PHE A 47 4.62 1.01 -0.68
C PHE A 47 4.98 0.07 -1.82
N ASP A 48 5.74 -0.98 -1.49
CA ASP A 48 6.09 -2.02 -2.45
C ASP A 48 4.91 -2.95 -2.72
N LEU A 49 3.99 -3.09 -1.74
CA LEU A 49 2.86 -4.02 -1.76
C LEU A 49 1.66 -3.50 -0.98
N MET A 50 0.46 -3.73 -1.51
CA MET A 50 -0.80 -3.49 -0.81
C MET A 50 -1.56 -4.81 -0.65
N VAL A 51 -1.92 -5.15 0.58
CA VAL A 51 -2.77 -6.29 0.93
C VAL A 51 -4.16 -5.79 1.28
N THR A 52 -5.15 -6.42 0.70
CA THR A 52 -6.57 -6.17 0.96
C THR A 52 -7.30 -7.49 1.10
N ALA A 53 -8.25 -7.55 2.03
CA ALA A 53 -9.12 -8.70 2.23
C ALA A 53 -10.45 -8.56 1.49
N ASP A 54 -10.63 -7.45 0.76
CA ASP A 54 -11.80 -7.23 -0.07
C ASP A 54 -11.78 -8.17 -1.29
N GLN A 55 -12.76 -9.07 -1.38
CA GLN A 55 -12.85 -10.04 -2.49
C GLN A 55 -13.31 -9.42 -3.82
N ASN A 56 -13.63 -8.12 -3.84
CA ASN A 56 -14.10 -7.40 -5.03
C ASN A 56 -12.94 -6.73 -5.81
N ILE A 57 -11.68 -7.01 -5.43
CA ILE A 57 -10.51 -6.48 -6.14
C ILE A 57 -10.29 -7.26 -7.44
N ARG A 58 -10.84 -6.70 -8.53
CA ARG A 58 -10.57 -7.08 -9.94
C ARG A 58 -9.10 -6.94 -10.35
N TYR A 59 -8.25 -6.30 -9.55
CA TYR A 59 -6.82 -6.11 -9.79
C TYR A 59 -5.98 -6.88 -8.77
N GLN A 60 -5.90 -8.20 -8.95
CA GLN A 60 -4.80 -8.97 -8.38
C GLN A 60 -3.56 -8.77 -9.26
N GLN A 61 -2.70 -7.82 -8.88
CA GLN A 61 -1.36 -7.71 -9.47
C GLN A 61 -0.52 -8.89 -8.95
N ASN A 62 -0.50 -9.96 -9.74
CA ASN A 62 0.45 -11.05 -9.58
C ASN A 62 1.85 -10.43 -9.79
N TYR A 63 2.69 -10.39 -8.75
CA TYR A 63 4.02 -9.80 -8.82
C TYR A 63 4.82 -10.43 -9.95
N ARG A 64 4.84 -9.77 -11.10
CA ARG A 64 5.83 -10.01 -12.13
C ARG A 64 6.87 -8.93 -11.94
N SER A 65 7.93 -9.30 -11.24
CA SER A 65 9.16 -8.51 -11.24
C SER A 65 9.57 -8.29 -12.70
N VAL A 66 9.34 -7.07 -13.17
CA VAL A 66 9.96 -6.55 -14.38
C VAL A 66 10.52 -5.20 -13.98
N GLY A 67 11.84 -5.14 -13.86
CA GLY A 67 12.55 -3.93 -13.50
C GLY A 67 12.24 -2.82 -14.50
N SER A 68 11.69 -1.71 -14.00
CA SER A 68 11.66 -0.40 -14.67
C SER A 68 11.20 0.65 -13.64
N GLY A 69 12.19 1.29 -13.01
CA GLY A 69 12.11 2.60 -12.37
C GLY A 69 10.83 2.98 -11.62
N TRP A 70 10.62 2.45 -10.41
CA TRP A 70 9.75 3.11 -9.44
C TRP A 70 10.53 4.27 -8.81
N SER A 71 10.51 5.42 -9.50
CA SER A 71 11.03 6.65 -8.91
C SER A 71 9.93 7.25 -8.03
N CYS A 72 10.09 7.03 -6.73
CA CYS A 72 9.39 7.74 -5.67
C CYS A 72 9.70 9.24 -5.75
N LEU A 73 9.03 9.96 -6.64
CA LEU A 73 9.04 11.41 -6.61
C LEU A 73 8.16 11.83 -5.43
N ALA A 74 8.79 12.01 -4.27
CA ALA A 74 8.17 12.72 -3.16
C ALA A 74 7.59 14.04 -3.67
N PRO A 75 6.42 14.50 -3.18
CA PRO A 75 5.97 15.84 -3.46
C PRO A 75 7.05 16.81 -2.97
N THR A 76 7.75 17.46 -3.89
CA THR A 76 8.56 18.62 -3.59
C THR A 76 7.61 19.74 -3.16
N SER A 77 7.19 19.73 -1.90
CA SER A 77 6.65 20.91 -1.24
C SER A 77 7.79 21.91 -1.11
N GLY A 78 7.97 22.68 -2.17
CA GLY A 78 9.02 23.67 -2.30
C GLY A 78 8.76 24.54 -3.52
N LEU A 79 7.65 25.29 -3.50
CA LEU A 79 7.51 26.49 -4.32
C LEU A 79 6.72 27.54 -3.52
N SER A 80 7.50 28.48 -2.97
CA SER A 80 7.22 29.87 -2.58
C SER A 80 6.15 30.21 -1.56
#